data_AF-A0A2E2UVV7-F1
#
_entry.id   AF-A0A2E2UVV7-F1
#
_cell.length_a   1.000
_cell.length_b   1.000
_cell.length_c   1.000
_cell.angle_alpha   90.00
_cell.angle_beta   90.00
_cell.angle_gamma   90.00
#
_symmetry.space_group_name_H-M   'P 1'
#
loop_
_entity.id
_entity.type
_entity.pdbx_description
1 polymer ?
#
loop_
_entity_poly.entity_id
_entity_poly.type
_entity_poly.pdbx_seq_one_letter_code
_entity_poly.pdbx_strand_id
1 'polypeptide(L)'
;MEGKENYEREEIFSKSVRAGRRTYFFDVRSTRAEDYYMTITESKKFSNDDGTAHYKKHKIYLYKEDFEEFAESFKEVADFIFDKKGKDVITNNDSDNKEGESFSDIKFEDI
;
A
#
# COMPACT_ATOMS: atom_id res chain seq x y z
N MET A 1 13.26 -22.41 17.88
CA MET A 1 13.57 -21.24 17.03
C MET A 1 13.62 -21.71 15.59
N GLU A 2 12.46 -21.88 14.95
CA GLU A 2 12.33 -22.51 13.62
C GLU A 2 11.38 -21.69 12.71
N GLY A 3 11.27 -20.39 12.98
CA GLY A 3 10.27 -19.52 12.35
C GLY A 3 10.84 -18.35 11.53
N LYS A 4 12.16 -18.25 11.37
CA LYS A 4 12.80 -17.12 10.67
C LYS A 4 13.28 -17.43 9.25
N GLU A 5 13.65 -18.67 8.93
CA GLU A 5 14.21 -19.01 7.61
C GLU A 5 13.18 -18.99 6.47
N ASN A 6 11.88 -19.19 6.75
CA ASN A 6 10.84 -19.10 5.71
C ASN A 6 10.45 -17.66 5.32
N TYR A 7 10.92 -16.64 6.04
CA TYR A 7 10.67 -15.23 5.68
C TYR A 7 11.57 -14.75 4.53
N GLU A 8 12.66 -15.48 4.25
CA GLU A 8 13.59 -15.23 3.14
C GLU A 8 13.23 -16.05 1.90
N ARG A 9 11.95 -16.38 1.66
CA ARG A 9 11.57 -16.52 0.25
C ARG A 9 11.77 -15.15 -0.36
N GLU A 10 12.89 -15.03 -1.07
CA GLU A 10 13.46 -13.80 -1.59
C GLU A 10 12.33 -12.91 -2.09
N GLU A 11 12.22 -11.75 -1.46
CA GLU A 11 11.35 -10.70 -1.93
C GLU A 11 11.91 -10.24 -3.27
N ILE A 12 11.30 -10.71 -4.36
CA ILE A 12 11.81 -10.52 -5.73
C ILE A 12 11.72 -9.04 -6.11
N PHE A 13 10.65 -8.40 -5.67
CA PHE A 13 10.38 -6.99 -5.88
C PHE A 13 9.50 -6.48 -4.75
N SER A 14 9.72 -5.24 -4.31
CA SER A 14 8.81 -4.55 -3.41
C SER A 14 8.67 -3.08 -3.77
N LYS A 15 7.46 -2.57 -3.59
CA LYS A 15 7.13 -1.15 -3.67
C LYS A 15 6.32 -0.74 -2.46
N SER A 16 6.67 0.39 -1.84
CA SER A 16 5.90 0.96 -0.74
C SER A 16 5.28 2.31 -1.08
N VAL A 17 4.10 2.57 -0.53
CA VAL A 17 3.37 3.85 -0.68
C VAL A 17 2.95 4.34 0.69
N ARG A 18 3.43 5.51 1.09
CA ARG A 18 3.06 6.15 2.36
C ARG A 18 1.86 7.08 2.17
N ALA A 19 0.81 6.89 2.95
CA ALA A 19 -0.42 7.67 2.91
C ALA A 19 -0.86 8.04 4.34
N GLY A 20 -0.28 9.11 4.88
CA GLY A 20 -0.55 9.58 6.25
C GLY A 20 -0.21 8.52 7.31
N ARG A 21 -1.23 8.00 8.00
CA ARG A 21 -1.08 6.96 9.05
C ARG A 21 -1.04 5.53 8.50
N ARG A 22 -1.11 5.37 7.18
CA ARG A 22 -1.10 4.08 6.49
C ARG A 22 0.15 3.98 5.62
N THR A 23 0.72 2.79 5.54
CA THR A 23 1.72 2.42 4.55
C THR A 23 1.24 1.18 3.81
N TYR A 24 1.19 1.25 2.48
CA TYR A 24 0.89 0.12 1.62
C TYR A 24 2.19 -0.49 1.12
N PHE A 25 2.28 -1.81 1.12
CA PHE A 25 3.41 -2.58 0.60
C PHE A 25 2.88 -3.51 -0.50
N PHE A 26 3.54 -3.51 -1.65
CA PHE A 26 3.26 -4.37 -2.79
C PHE A 26 4.50 -5.23 -3.03
N ASP A 27 4.45 -6.48 -2.57
CA ASP A 27 5.61 -7.37 -2.61
C ASP A 27 5.35 -8.51 -3.61
N VAL A 28 6.36 -8.87 -4.40
CA VAL A 28 6.36 -10.05 -5.28
C VAL A 28 7.23 -11.12 -4.65
N ARG A 29 6.69 -12.34 -4.57
CA ARG A 29 7.34 -13.49 -3.92
C ARG A 29 7.18 -14.74 -4.78
N SER A 30 8.09 -15.69 -4.62
CA SER A 30 7.99 -17.01 -5.26
C SER A 30 7.31 -18.05 -4.37
N THR A 31 6.52 -18.91 -5.00
CA THR A 31 6.02 -20.15 -4.41
C THR A 31 7.13 -21.21 -4.41
N ARG A 32 6.86 -22.37 -3.80
CA ARG A 32 7.79 -23.51 -3.87
C ARG A 32 7.93 -24.09 -5.28
N ALA A 33 6.97 -23.82 -6.15
CA ALA A 33 6.98 -24.26 -7.55
C ALA A 33 7.57 -23.19 -8.49
N GLU A 34 8.31 -22.22 -7.94
CA GLU A 34 8.95 -21.11 -8.66
C GLU A 34 7.98 -20.17 -9.41
N ASP A 35 6.67 -20.29 -9.20
CA ASP A 35 5.70 -19.31 -9.72
C ASP A 35 5.57 -18.09 -8.80
N TYR A 36 5.14 -16.97 -9.35
CA TYR A 36 5.06 -15.69 -8.63
C TYR A 36 3.66 -15.39 -8.12
N TYR A 37 3.61 -14.81 -6.93
CA TYR A 37 2.40 -14.26 -6.34
C TYR A 37 2.71 -12.89 -5.73
N MET A 38 1.68 -12.07 -5.58
CA MET A 38 1.79 -10.74 -4.99
C MET A 38 1.17 -10.73 -3.60
N THR A 39 1.77 -9.98 -2.67
CA THR A 39 1.10 -9.60 -1.43
C THR A 39 0.90 -8.10 -1.35
N ILE A 40 -0.32 -7.69 -1.05
CA ILE A 40 -0.65 -6.29 -0.76
C ILE A 40 -0.86 -6.18 0.75
N THR A 41 -0.02 -5.40 1.42
CA THR A 41 -0.12 -5.19 2.87
C THR A 41 -0.42 -3.75 3.19
N GLU A 42 -1.51 -3.49 3.86
CA GLU A 42 -1.77 -2.21 4.53
C GLU A 42 -1.29 -2.28 5.98
N SER A 43 -0.38 -1.38 6.37
CA SER A 43 0.04 -1.18 7.77
C SER A 43 -0.51 0.15 8.29
N LYS A 44 -1.45 0.11 9.23
CA LYS A 44 -2.03 1.30 9.85
C LYS A 44 -1.42 1.54 11.23
N LYS A 45 -0.86 2.73 11.43
CA LYS A 45 -0.36 3.19 12.72
C LYS A 45 -1.49 3.71 13.60
N PHE A 46 -1.68 3.07 14.75
CA PHE A 46 -2.52 3.51 15.84
C PHE A 46 -1.64 4.16 16.91
N SER A 47 -2.12 5.26 17.45
CA SER A 47 -1.47 6.00 18.52
C SER A 47 -2.44 5.94 19.69
N ASN A 48 -1.92 5.58 20.85
CA ASN A 48 -2.66 5.54 22.10
C ASN A 48 -2.48 6.87 22.85
N ASP A 49 -3.36 7.15 23.82
CA ASP A 49 -3.33 8.40 24.59
C ASP A 49 -2.09 8.53 25.49
N ASP A 50 -1.44 7.39 25.81
CA ASP A 50 -0.18 7.32 26.56
C ASP A 50 1.07 7.60 25.69
N GLY A 51 0.87 7.95 24.41
CA GLY A 51 1.94 8.22 23.45
C GLY A 51 2.54 6.97 22.81
N THR A 52 2.13 5.77 23.21
CA THR A 52 2.57 4.53 22.55
C THR A 52 1.93 4.38 21.17
N ALA A 53 2.61 3.65 20.28
CA ALA A 53 2.10 3.36 18.96
C ALA A 53 2.12 1.86 18.67
N HIS A 54 1.07 1.36 18.04
CA HIS A 54 1.00 0.00 17.53
C HIS A 54 0.57 0.00 16.07
N TYR A 55 0.95 -1.04 15.32
CA TYR A 55 0.65 -1.16 13.90
C TYR A 55 -0.26 -2.36 13.66
N LYS A 56 -1.39 -2.13 12.99
CA LYS A 56 -2.26 -3.22 12.52
C LYS A 56 -2.00 -3.44 11.04
N LYS A 57 -1.70 -4.68 10.67
CA LYS A 57 -1.47 -5.08 9.28
C LYS A 57 -2.69 -5.82 8.73
N HIS A 58 -3.12 -5.45 7.54
CA HIS A 58 -4.08 -6.18 6.72
C HIS A 58 -3.34 -6.65 5.47
N LYS A 59 -3.36 -7.96 5.19
CA LYS A 59 -2.61 -8.56 4.09
C LYS A 59 -3.53 -9.34 3.18
N ILE A 60 -3.38 -9.11 1.87
CA ILE A 60 -4.03 -9.84 0.79
C ILE A 60 -2.93 -10.63 0.07
N TYR A 61 -3.23 -11.89 -0.26
CA TYR A 61 -2.45 -12.70 -1.18
C TYR A 61 -3.20 -12.77 -2.49
N LEU A 62 -2.51 -12.49 -3.59
CA LEU A 62 -3.06 -12.58 -4.93
C LEU A 62 -2.17 -13.53 -5.72
N TYR A 63 -2.77 -14.52 -6.37
CA TYR A 63 -2.08 -15.47 -7.23
C TYR A 63 -2.27 -15.09 -8.70
N LYS A 64 -1.38 -15.60 -9.54
CA LYS A 64 -1.21 -15.16 -10.92
C LYS A 64 -2.48 -15.29 -11.77
N GLU A 65 -3.26 -16.34 -11.53
CA GLU A 65 -4.54 -16.60 -12.17
C GLU A 65 -5.57 -15.47 -11.98
N ASP A 66 -5.48 -14.73 -10.87
CA ASP A 66 -6.43 -13.68 -10.51
C ASP A 66 -5.92 -12.26 -10.86
N PHE A 67 -4.68 -12.13 -11.38
CA PHE A 67 -4.03 -10.82 -11.55
C PHE A 67 -4.75 -9.90 -12.52
N GLU A 68 -5.16 -10.44 -13.66
CA GLU A 68 -5.80 -9.67 -14.72
C GLU A 68 -7.15 -9.11 -14.25
N GLU A 69 -8.05 -9.98 -13.77
CA GLU A 69 -9.37 -9.59 -13.28
C GLU A 69 -9.29 -8.62 -12.09
N PHE A 70 -8.36 -8.85 -11.16
CA PHE A 70 -8.17 -7.96 -10.02
C PHE A 70 -7.66 -6.58 -10.45
N ALA A 71 -6.67 -6.52 -11.35
CA ALA A 71 -6.11 -5.26 -11.82
C ALA A 71 -7.11 -4.43 -12.63
N GLU A 72 -7.87 -5.08 -13.50
CA GLU A 72 -8.93 -4.44 -14.28
C GLU A 72 -10.04 -3.90 -13.38
N SER A 73 -10.54 -4.73 -12.46
CA SER A 73 -11.59 -4.32 -11.51
C SER A 73 -11.13 -3.18 -10.61
N PHE A 74 -9.89 -3.24 -10.11
CA PHE A 74 -9.32 -2.16 -9.30
C PHE A 74 -9.25 -0.85 -10.07
N LYS A 75 -8.80 -0.91 -11.33
CA LYS A 75 -8.72 0.27 -12.20
C LYS A 75 -10.10 0.83 -12.51
N GLU A 76 -11.06 -0.01 -12.87
CA GLU A 76 -12.44 0.41 -13.16
C GLU A 76 -13.06 1.15 -11.96
N VAL A 77 -12.92 0.59 -10.76
CA VAL A 77 -13.44 1.21 -9.53
C VAL A 77 -12.72 2.53 -9.24
N ALA A 78 -11.40 2.60 -9.43
CA ALA A 78 -10.64 3.83 -9.25
C ALA A 78 -11.05 4.93 -10.25
N ASP A 79 -11.17 4.57 -11.53
CA ASP A 79 -11.59 5.48 -12.60
C ASP A 79 -13.02 5.98 -12.37
N PHE A 80 -13.93 5.11 -11.90
CA PHE A 80 -15.27 5.52 -11.51
C PHE A 80 -15.27 6.58 -10.39
N ILE A 81 -14.41 6.42 -9.37
CA ILE A 81 -14.28 7.41 -8.30
C ILE A 81 -13.78 8.74 -8.86
N PHE A 82 -12.76 8.71 -9.72
CA PHE A 82 -12.20 9.92 -10.33
C PHE A 82 -13.19 10.64 -11.25
N ASP A 83 -13.98 9.91 -12.03
CA ASP A 83 -15.05 10.49 -12.86
C ASP A 83 -16.09 11.21 -12.00
N LYS A 84 -16.49 10.63 -10.87
CA LYS A 84 -17.55 11.19 -10.02
C LYS A 84 -17.09 12.27 -9.05
N LYS A 85 -15.83 12.25 -8.61
CA LYS A 85 -15.32 13.13 -7.54
C LYS A 85 -14.07 13.92 -7.90
N GLY A 86 -13.55 13.76 -9.11
CA GLY A 86 -12.27 14.34 -9.50
C GLY A 86 -11.08 13.63 -8.83
N LYS A 87 -9.88 14.15 -9.07
CA LYS A 87 -8.64 13.63 -8.49
C LYS A 87 -8.22 14.35 -7.20
N ASP A 88 -8.93 15.41 -6.85
CA ASP A 88 -8.60 16.24 -5.70
C ASP A 88 -8.90 15.49 -4.40
N VAL A 89 -7.91 15.46 -3.51
CA VAL A 89 -8.06 14.87 -2.19
C VAL A 89 -8.72 15.91 -1.28
N ILE A 90 -9.99 15.71 -0.94
CA ILE A 90 -10.68 16.55 0.05
C ILE A 90 -10.10 16.24 1.42
N THR A 91 -9.24 17.12 1.93
CA THR A 91 -8.89 17.14 3.34
C THR A 91 -10.00 17.87 4.09
N ASN A 92 -10.73 17.16 4.96
CA ASN A 92 -11.58 17.80 5.97
C ASN A 92 -10.66 18.50 6.99
N ASN A 93 -10.15 19.67 6.61
CA ASN A 93 -9.48 20.56 7.54
C ASN A 93 -10.58 21.34 8.28
N ASP A 94 -11.01 20.83 9.43
CA ASP A 94 -11.52 21.67 10.52
C ASP A 94 -10.34 22.40 11.19
N SER A 95 -9.57 23.12 10.37
CA SER A 95 -8.53 24.06 10.82
C SER A 95 -8.33 25.08 9.71
N ASP A 96 -8.98 26.21 9.92
CA ASP A 96 -8.72 27.45 9.21
C ASP A 96 -7.20 27.71 9.07
N ASN A 97 -6.83 28.09 7.85
CA ASN A 97 -5.60 28.80 7.47
C ASN A 97 -4.25 28.11 7.75
N LYS A 98 -3.65 27.53 6.69
CA LYS A 98 -2.51 28.15 5.98
C LYS A 98 -2.11 27.34 4.73
N GLU A 99 -2.21 28.05 3.61
CA GLU A 99 -1.49 27.95 2.33
C GLU A 99 -0.70 26.66 2.00
N GLY A 100 -1.26 25.93 1.04
CA GLY A 100 -0.61 25.30 -0.12
C GLY A 100 0.86 24.88 -0.03
N GLU A 101 1.09 23.57 0.15
CA GLU A 101 2.18 22.90 -0.54
C GLU A 101 1.63 21.69 -1.32
N SER A 102 1.73 21.80 -2.64
CA SER A 102 1.55 20.72 -3.60
C SER A 102 2.63 19.66 -3.34
N PHE A 103 2.24 18.46 -2.90
CA PHE A 103 3.12 17.30 -2.92
C PHE A 103 3.26 16.79 -4.35
N SER A 104 3.99 17.53 -5.20
CA SER A 104 4.39 17.06 -6.52
C SER A 104 5.65 16.19 -6.42
N ASP A 105 5.51 14.96 -6.88
CA ASP A 105 6.54 14.15 -7.55
C ASP A 105 7.88 13.92 -6.81
N ILE A 106 7.89 12.95 -5.89
CA ILE A 106 9.14 12.25 -5.55
C ILE A 106 9.43 11.25 -6.66
N LYS A 107 10.35 11.62 -7.57
CA LYS A 107 10.98 10.69 -8.51
C LYS A 107 11.96 9.81 -7.74
N PHE A 108 11.75 8.50 -7.78
CA PHE A 108 12.64 7.49 -7.20
C PHE A 108 13.56 6.96 -8.30
N GLU A 109 14.67 7.65 -8.51
CA GLU A 109 15.89 7.07 -9.06
C GLU A 109 16.96 7.31 -7.98
N ASP A 110 17.66 6.23 -7.62
CA ASP A 110 18.70 6.10 -6.58
C ASP A 110 18.22 5.81 -5.14
N ILE A 111 17.99 4.52 -4.85
CA ILE A 111 18.48 3.76 -3.68
C ILE A 111 18.61 2.30 -4.09
#